data_AF-A0A0G1N0N4-F1
#
_entry.id   AF-A0A0G1N0N4-F1
#
_cell.length_a   1.000
_cell.length_b   1.000
_cell.length_c   1.000
_cell.angle_alpha   90.00
_cell.angle_beta   90.00
_cell.angle_gamma   90.00
#
_symmetry.space_group_name_H-M   'P 1'
#
loop_
_entity.id
_entity.type
_entity.pdbx_description
1 polymer ?
#
loop_
_entity_poly.entity_id
_entity_poly.type
_entity_poly.pdbx_seq_one_letter_code
_entity_poly.pdbx_strand_id
1 'polypeptide(L)'
;MSVIKGIFMALFTISDLHLSLGTDKPMDIFSQHWEGHAEKIRRNWMEIVNINDTIIIPGDISWATYLDHAIEDFKFLNALPGRKIISKGNHDYWWETA
;
A
#
# COMPACT_ATOMS: atom_id res chain seq x y z
N MET A 1 18.41 -26.31 -23.34
CA MET A 1 17.47 -26.80 -22.32
C MET A 1 16.67 -25.60 -21.82
N SER A 2 15.46 -25.39 -22.35
CA SER A 2 14.62 -24.27 -21.94
C SER A 2 13.93 -24.66 -20.63
N VAL A 3 14.37 -24.08 -19.51
CA VAL A 3 13.62 -24.18 -18.26
C VAL A 3 12.32 -23.43 -18.49
N ILE A 4 11.19 -24.14 -18.49
CA ILE A 4 9.88 -23.50 -18.37
C ILE A 4 9.89 -22.85 -16.98
N LYS A 5 10.22 -21.55 -16.91
CA LYS A 5 9.92 -20.75 -15.73
C LYS A 5 8.40 -20.71 -15.63
N GLY A 6 7.82 -21.61 -14.83
CA GLY A 6 6.43 -21.49 -14.43
C GLY A 6 6.21 -20.08 -13.90
N ILE A 7 5.04 -19.50 -14.19
CA ILE A 7 4.64 -18.25 -13.56
C ILE A 7 4.38 -18.58 -12.09
N PHE A 8 5.42 -18.45 -11.25
CA PHE A 8 5.26 -18.55 -9.82
C PHE A 8 4.53 -17.29 -9.35
N MET A 9 3.35 -17.49 -8.78
CA MET A 9 2.56 -16.46 -8.13
C MET A 9 2.76 -16.58 -6.63
N ALA A 10 3.05 -15.46 -5.98
CA ALA A 10 3.14 -15.34 -4.54
C ALA A 10 1.93 -14.58 -3.97
N LEU A 11 1.65 -14.85 -2.69
CA LEU A 11 0.71 -14.09 -1.88
C LEU A 11 1.51 -13.31 -0.83
N PHE A 12 1.38 -11.99 -0.83
CA PHE A 12 1.95 -11.11 0.19
C PHE A 12 0.86 -10.49 1.05
N THR A 13 1.22 -10.08 2.26
CA THR A 13 0.35 -9.33 3.17
C THR A 13 1.12 -8.16 3.75
N ILE A 14 0.53 -6.97 3.72
CA ILE A 14 1.08 -5.76 4.35
C ILE A 14 -0.08 -4.89 4.81
N SER A 15 -0.01 -4.35 6.02
CA SER A 15 -1.06 -3.53 6.63
C SER A 15 -0.48 -2.21 7.15
N ASP A 16 -1.33 -1.30 7.60
CA ASP A 16 -0.94 -0.13 8.38
C ASP A 16 0.02 0.80 7.62
N LEU A 17 -0.24 0.97 6.33
CA LEU A 17 0.60 1.79 5.46
C LEU A 17 0.57 3.27 5.87
N HIS A 18 -0.57 3.72 6.40
CA HIS A 18 -0.76 5.09 6.91
C HIS A 18 -0.24 6.17 5.95
N LEU A 19 -0.53 6.01 4.65
CA LEU A 19 -0.10 6.93 3.62
C LEU A 19 -0.77 8.30 3.81
N SER A 20 -0.04 9.36 3.50
CA SER A 20 -0.53 10.74 3.61
C SER A 20 -0.03 11.62 2.45
N LEU A 21 0.04 11.08 1.24
CA LEU A 21 0.50 11.80 0.05
C LEU A 21 -0.48 12.92 -0.37
N GLY A 22 -1.76 12.78 0.00
CA GLY A 22 -2.79 13.79 -0.25
C GLY A 22 -3.14 14.67 0.95
N THR A 23 -2.47 14.51 2.11
CA THR A 23 -2.79 15.25 3.34
C THR A 23 -1.55 15.63 4.13
N ASP A 24 -1.59 16.72 4.89
CA ASP A 24 -0.49 17.10 5.78
C ASP A 24 -0.57 16.35 7.13
N LYS A 25 -0.43 15.03 7.07
CA LYS A 25 -0.42 14.15 8.25
C LYS A 25 0.70 13.11 8.15
N PRO A 26 1.97 13.54 8.22
CA PRO A 26 3.10 12.63 8.08
C PRO A 26 3.27 11.76 9.33
N MET A 27 3.75 10.53 9.14
CA MET A 27 3.96 9.56 10.24
C MET A 27 5.21 9.85 11.08
N ASP A 28 6.14 10.67 10.58
CA ASP A 28 7.40 11.01 11.27
C ASP A 28 7.20 11.84 12.55
N ILE A 29 6.03 12.46 12.72
CA ILE A 29 5.62 13.09 13.99
C ILE A 29 5.57 12.10 15.15
N PHE A 30 5.36 10.80 14.86
CA PHE A 30 5.31 9.75 15.88
C PHE A 30 6.70 9.14 16.15
N SER A 31 7.60 9.17 15.17
CA SER A 31 8.99 8.74 15.31
C SER A 31 9.78 8.99 14.02
N GLN A 32 11.07 9.35 14.14
CA GLN A 32 11.98 9.45 12.99
C GLN A 32 12.10 8.16 12.17
N HIS A 33 11.75 7.00 12.73
CA HIS A 33 11.72 5.74 11.96
C HIS A 33 10.77 5.79 10.74
N TRP A 34 9.72 6.61 10.82
CA TRP A 34 8.73 6.79 9.76
C TRP A 34 9.13 7.78 8.67
N GLU A 35 10.28 8.45 8.82
CA GLU A 35 10.80 9.36 7.80
C GLU A 35 10.91 8.61 6.46
N GLY A 36 10.26 9.13 5.42
CA GLY A 36 10.24 8.51 4.10
C GLY A 36 9.64 7.09 4.05
N HIS A 37 8.76 6.70 4.98
CA HIS A 37 8.19 5.34 5.03
C HIS A 37 7.48 4.94 3.73
N ALA A 38 6.72 5.84 3.10
CA ALA A 38 6.06 5.57 1.82
C ALA A 38 7.08 5.18 0.73
N GLU A 39 8.21 5.88 0.66
CA GLU A 39 9.28 5.57 -0.30
C GLU A 39 9.99 4.25 0.05
N LYS A 40 10.21 3.97 1.34
CA LYS A 40 10.75 2.67 1.79
C LYS A 40 9.84 1.51 1.39
N ILE A 41 8.52 1.67 1.55
CA ILE A 41 7.50 0.71 1.11
C ILE A 41 7.58 0.52 -0.40
N ARG A 42 7.57 1.61 -1.18
CA ARG A 42 7.65 1.59 -2.64
C ARG A 42 8.86 0.79 -3.12
N ARG A 43 10.05 1.13 -2.60
CA ARG A 43 11.31 0.47 -2.97
C ARG A 43 11.24 -1.03 -2.71
N ASN A 44 10.88 -1.43 -1.49
CA ASN A 44 10.81 -2.85 -1.12
C ASN A 44 9.76 -3.59 -1.96
N TRP A 45 8.60 -2.98 -2.20
CA TRP A 45 7.55 -3.56 -3.04
C TRP A 45 8.03 -3.81 -4.47
N MET A 46 8.71 -2.83 -5.07
CA MET A 46 9.26 -2.94 -6.44
C MET A 46 10.36 -4.00 -6.55
N GLU A 47 11.10 -4.26 -5.46
CA GLU A 47 12.17 -5.27 -5.43
C GLU A 47 11.64 -6.71 -5.34
N ILE A 48 10.51 -6.92 -4.66
CA ILE A 48 10.04 -8.28 -4.31
C ILE A 48 8.78 -8.73 -5.06
N VAL A 49 7.91 -7.81 -5.47
CA VAL A 49 6.59 -8.12 -6.01
C VAL A 49 6.58 -8.08 -7.53
N ASN A 50 6.07 -9.14 -8.15
CA ASN A 50 5.82 -9.22 -9.59
C ASN A 50 4.37 -8.87 -9.94
N ILE A 51 4.13 -8.57 -11.22
CA ILE A 51 2.79 -8.18 -11.70
C ILE A 51 1.71 -9.26 -11.50
N ASN A 52 2.11 -10.54 -11.45
CA ASN A 52 1.20 -11.67 -11.28
C ASN A 52 0.94 -12.02 -9.80
N ASP A 53 1.65 -11.39 -8.85
CA ASP A 53 1.47 -11.67 -7.43
C ASP A 53 0.18 -11.02 -6.90
N THR A 54 -0.32 -11.54 -5.77
CA THR A 54 -1.44 -10.93 -5.05
C THR A 54 -0.96 -10.38 -3.71
N ILE A 55 -1.44 -9.20 -3.36
CA ILE A 55 -1.14 -8.52 -2.10
C ILE A 55 -2.44 -8.26 -1.37
N ILE A 56 -2.51 -8.71 -0.12
CA ILE A 56 -3.62 -8.39 0.79
C ILE A 56 -3.19 -7.19 1.64
N ILE A 57 -4.03 -6.15 1.65
CA ILE A 57 -3.84 -4.94 2.45
C ILE A 57 -5.01 -4.83 3.45
N PRO A 58 -4.89 -5.41 4.66
CA PRO A 58 -6.01 -5.54 5.57
C PRO A 58 -6.23 -4.29 6.44
N GLY A 59 -6.20 -3.10 5.82
CA GLY A 59 -6.61 -1.84 6.46
C GLY A 59 -5.49 -0.88 6.83
N ASP A 60 -5.93 0.26 7.35
CA ASP A 60 -5.14 1.41 7.80
C ASP A 60 -4.19 1.88 6.69
N ILE A 61 -4.81 2.13 5.53
CA ILE A 61 -4.13 2.37 4.27
C ILE A 61 -3.71 3.83 4.15
N SER A 62 -4.64 4.73 4.41
CA SER A 62 -4.47 6.18 4.24
C SER A 62 -4.91 6.91 5.50
N TRP A 63 -4.16 7.95 5.85
CA TRP A 63 -4.50 8.90 6.89
C TRP A 63 -5.59 9.90 6.48
N ALA A 64 -5.97 9.92 5.21
CA ALA A 64 -7.01 10.80 4.72
C ALA A 64 -8.35 10.52 5.41
N THR A 65 -9.03 11.57 5.83
CA THR A 65 -10.37 11.44 6.41
C THR A 65 -11.44 11.29 5.34
N TYR A 66 -11.23 11.91 4.18
CA TYR A 66 -12.19 11.93 3.06
C TYR A 66 -11.55 11.29 1.82
N LEU A 67 -12.38 10.66 0.98
CA LEU A 67 -11.93 9.90 -0.19
C LEU A 67 -11.20 10.77 -1.22
N ASP A 68 -11.62 12.01 -1.42
CA ASP A 68 -10.98 12.98 -2.32
C ASP A 68 -9.53 13.30 -1.90
N HIS A 69 -9.26 13.28 -0.60
CA HIS A 69 -7.91 13.44 -0.06
C HIS A 69 -7.07 12.15 -0.08
N ALA A 70 -7.70 10.98 -0.24
CA ALA A 70 -7.00 9.69 -0.35
C ALA A 70 -6.52 9.38 -1.79
N ILE A 71 -6.88 10.21 -2.77
CA ILE A 71 -6.64 9.94 -4.20
C ILE A 71 -5.15 9.71 -4.48
N GLU A 72 -4.26 10.54 -3.93
CA GLU A 72 -2.82 10.41 -4.19
C GLU A 72 -2.23 9.15 -3.54
N ASP A 73 -2.79 8.70 -2.41
CA ASP A 73 -2.41 7.43 -1.76
C ASP A 73 -2.82 6.23 -2.62
N PHE A 74 -4.03 6.26 -3.18
CA PHE A 74 -4.48 5.20 -4.08
C PHE A 74 -3.76 5.21 -5.43
N LYS A 75 -3.39 6.38 -5.97
CA LYS A 75 -2.53 6.46 -7.17
C LYS A 75 -1.16 5.85 -6.90
N PHE A 76 -0.57 6.14 -5.74
CA PHE A 76 0.67 5.52 -5.30
C PHE A 76 0.55 3.99 -5.25
N LEU A 77 -0.46 3.45 -4.58
CA LEU A 77 -0.66 1.99 -4.48
C LEU A 77 -0.97 1.34 -5.84
N ASN A 78 -1.78 2.00 -6.67
CA ASN A 78 -2.15 1.51 -7.99
C ASN A 78 -0.93 1.41 -8.93
N ALA A 79 0.06 2.28 -8.78
CA ALA A 79 1.29 2.25 -9.56
C ALA A 79 2.24 1.10 -9.20
N LEU A 80 2.08 0.48 -8.03
CA LEU A 80 2.90 -0.68 -7.61
C LEU A 80 2.50 -1.95 -8.39
N PRO A 81 3.37 -2.96 -8.56
CA PRO A 81 3.00 -4.23 -9.20
C PRO A 81 2.09 -5.11 -8.33
N GLY A 82 1.48 -6.11 -8.96
CA GLY A 82 0.63 -7.12 -8.33
C GLY A 82 -0.82 -6.70 -8.16
N ARG A 83 -1.71 -7.68 -7.98
CA ARG A 83 -3.14 -7.48 -7.71
C ARG A 83 -3.36 -7.18 -6.23
N LYS A 84 -4.05 -6.10 -5.90
CA LYS A 84 -4.34 -5.71 -4.51
C LYS A 84 -5.73 -6.15 -4.11
N ILE A 85 -5.86 -6.78 -2.95
CA ILE A 85 -7.12 -6.99 -2.25
C ILE A 85 -7.04 -6.17 -0.98
N ILE A 86 -7.92 -5.19 -0.85
CA ILE A 86 -7.92 -4.27 0.29
C ILE A 86 -9.13 -4.52 1.18
N SER A 87 -8.96 -4.35 2.48
CA SER A 87 -10.05 -4.31 3.47
C SER A 87 -9.95 -3.01 4.24
N LYS A 88 -11.07 -2.58 4.83
CA LYS A 88 -11.15 -1.40 5.68
C LYS A 88 -10.47 -1.66 7.03
N GLY A 89 -9.58 -0.76 7.44
CA GLY A 89 -9.06 -0.65 8.81
C GLY A 89 -9.83 0.38 9.64
N ASN A 90 -9.49 0.50 10.93
CA ASN A 90 -10.19 1.42 11.83
C ASN A 90 -9.77 2.89 11.65
N HIS A 91 -8.66 3.16 10.95
CA HIS A 91 -8.22 4.49 10.56
C HIS A 91 -8.61 4.90 9.14
N ASP A 92 -9.20 3.98 8.35
CA ASP A 92 -9.70 4.25 7.00
C ASP A 92 -11.08 4.95 7.03
N TYR A 93 -11.12 6.16 7.58
CA TYR A 93 -12.35 6.95 7.69
C TYR A 93 -12.96 7.31 6.33
N TRP A 94 -12.13 7.45 5.30
CA TRP A 94 -12.53 7.69 3.92
C TRP A 94 -13.42 6.57 3.34
N TRP A 95 -13.41 5.38 3.94
CA TRP A 95 -14.24 4.25 3.53
C TRP A 95 -15.59 4.28 4.26
N GLU A 96 -16.55 5.05 3.76
CA GLU A 96 -17.81 5.33 4.47
C GLU A 96 -18.85 4.18 4.44
N THR A 97 -18.65 3.17 3.60
CA THR A 97 -19.59 2.03 3.50
C THR A 97 -19.30 0.93 4.51
N ALA A 98 -20.34 0.16 4.85
CA ALA A 98 -20.25 -1.07 5.63
C ALA A 98 -19.93 -2.28 4.76
#